data_AF-A0A959UVL1-F1
#
_entry.id   AF-A0A959UVL1-F1
#
_cell.length_a   1.000
_cell.length_b   1.000
_cell.length_c   1.000
_cell.angle_alpha   90.00
_cell.angle_beta   90.00
_cell.angle_gamma   90.00
#
_symmetry.space_group_name_H-M   'P 1'
#
loop_
_entity.id
_entity.type
_entity.pdbx_description
1 polymer ?
#
loop_
_entity_poly.entity_id
_entity_poly.type
_entity_poly.pdbx_seq_one_letter_code
_entity_poly.pdbx_strand_id
1 'polypeptide(L)'
;DINCAHCHTDGGHCDYRPMRFSWEDTADPVNLGRCVAPHDPIFPDATYIIAAGDPQASMAYRRMNTTLENQRMPLLGRTTIHEEGVQLMEQWINNLGPPCP
;
A
#
# COMPACT_ATOMS: atom_id res chain seq x y z
N ASP A 1 -11.96 -4.83 -1.31
CA ASP A 1 -12.18 -4.21 0.01
C ASP A 1 -11.55 -4.93 1.19
N ILE A 2 -12.04 -6.10 1.61
CA ILE A 2 -11.74 -6.64 2.95
C ILE A 2 -10.25 -6.88 3.26
N ASN A 3 -9.45 -7.25 2.25
CA ASN A 3 -8.03 -7.64 2.44
C ASN A 3 -7.16 -6.51 3.01
N CYS A 4 -7.52 -5.25 2.76
CA CYS A 4 -6.81 -4.08 3.25
C CYS A 4 -7.69 -3.27 4.22
N ALA A 5 -8.96 -3.05 3.86
CA ALA A 5 -9.89 -2.24 4.63
C ALA A 5 -10.14 -2.78 6.05
N HIS A 6 -9.97 -4.09 6.27
CA HIS A 6 -10.17 -4.68 7.61
C HIS A 6 -9.24 -4.07 8.67
N CYS A 7 -7.96 -3.85 8.35
CA CYS A 7 -7.02 -3.21 9.27
C CYS A 7 -6.94 -1.69 9.07
N HIS A 8 -7.14 -1.22 7.84
CA HIS A 8 -7.09 0.18 7.44
C HIS A 8 -8.49 0.79 7.42
N THR A 9 -9.06 0.91 8.61
CA THR A 9 -10.35 1.52 8.92
C THR A 9 -10.22 2.32 10.21
N ASP A 10 -11.16 3.23 10.47
CA ASP A 10 -11.20 3.96 11.74
C ASP A 10 -11.40 3.00 12.92
N GLY A 11 -10.58 3.16 13.97
CA GLY A 11 -10.53 2.25 15.12
C GLY A 11 -9.89 0.88 14.83
N GLY A 12 -9.38 0.66 13.61
CA GLY A 12 -8.66 -0.54 13.21
C GLY A 12 -7.18 -0.53 13.61
N HIS A 13 -6.48 -1.65 13.38
CA HIS A 13 -5.07 -1.79 13.77
C HIS A 13 -4.13 -0.76 13.10
N CYS A 14 -4.49 -0.27 11.91
CA CYS A 14 -3.70 0.67 11.14
C CYS A 14 -4.31 2.09 11.11
N ASP A 15 -5.19 2.44 12.05
CA ASP A 15 -5.92 3.71 12.04
C ASP A 15 -5.03 4.96 12.21
N TYR A 16 -3.88 4.81 12.88
CA TYR A 16 -2.83 5.82 13.08
C TYR A 16 -2.15 6.25 11.77
N ARG A 17 -2.47 5.60 10.66
CA ARG A 17 -2.04 5.95 9.31
C ARG A 17 -3.24 6.44 8.49
N PRO A 18 -3.03 7.27 7.47
CA PRO A 18 -4.15 7.87 6.73
C PRO A 18 -4.89 6.91 5.78
N MET A 19 -4.35 5.72 5.47
CA MET A 19 -4.97 4.87 4.46
C MET A 19 -6.33 4.31 4.90
N ARG A 20 -7.34 4.43 4.03
CA ARG A 20 -8.68 3.85 4.18
C ARG A 20 -9.09 3.21 2.85
N PHE A 21 -9.20 1.89 2.85
CA PHE A 21 -9.35 1.11 1.60
C PHE A 21 -10.78 0.59 1.37
N SER A 22 -11.73 1.02 2.19
CA SER A 22 -13.17 0.88 1.96
C SER A 22 -13.55 1.59 0.67
N TRP A 23 -14.38 0.95 -0.15
CA TRP A 23 -14.84 1.46 -1.43
C TRP A 23 -15.32 2.92 -1.36
N GLU A 24 -16.13 3.25 -0.36
CA GLU A 24 -16.66 4.58 -0.08
C GLU A 24 -15.61 5.66 0.21
N ASP A 25 -14.42 5.25 0.69
CA ASP A 25 -13.35 6.16 1.11
C ASP A 25 -12.24 6.32 0.06
N THR A 26 -12.29 5.53 -1.02
CA THR A 26 -11.25 5.53 -2.07
C THR A 26 -11.25 6.76 -2.98
N ALA A 27 -12.25 7.63 -2.85
CA ALA A 27 -12.31 8.90 -3.59
C ALA A 27 -11.19 9.87 -3.17
N ASP A 28 -10.68 9.77 -1.93
CA ASP A 28 -9.54 10.56 -1.45
C ASP A 28 -8.22 9.84 -1.80
N PRO A 29 -7.33 10.44 -2.61
CA PRO A 29 -6.02 9.86 -2.91
C PRO A 29 -5.14 9.61 -1.68
N VAL A 30 -5.32 10.38 -0.59
CA VAL A 30 -4.59 10.21 0.67
C VAL A 30 -4.98 8.89 1.33
N ASN A 31 -6.27 8.51 1.26
CA ASN A 31 -6.76 7.22 1.75
C ASN A 31 -6.18 6.05 0.95
N LEU A 32 -5.82 6.26 -0.32
CA LEU A 32 -5.09 5.28 -1.13
C LEU A 32 -3.56 5.29 -0.89
N GLY A 33 -3.06 6.21 -0.05
CA GLY A 33 -1.63 6.39 0.21
C GLY A 33 -0.87 7.03 -0.96
N ARG A 34 -1.57 7.63 -1.93
CA ARG A 34 -0.95 8.23 -3.12
C ARG A 34 -0.13 9.45 -2.75
N CYS A 35 1.17 9.39 -3.04
CA CYS A 35 2.15 10.44 -2.74
C CYS A 35 2.16 10.85 -1.26
N VAL A 36 1.82 9.92 -0.36
CA VAL A 36 1.88 10.09 1.08
C VAL A 36 3.18 9.49 1.60
N ALA A 37 3.95 10.25 2.38
CA ALA A 37 5.16 9.76 3.00
C ALA A 37 4.82 8.67 4.05
N PRO A 38 5.57 7.56 4.10
CA PRO A 38 5.36 6.52 5.10
C PRO A 38 5.82 7.02 6.48
N HIS A 39 4.95 6.91 7.49
CA HIS A 39 5.31 7.21 8.88
C HIS A 39 6.41 6.28 9.44
N ASP A 40 6.32 4.97 9.16
CA ASP A 40 7.39 4.00 9.52
C ASP A 40 7.99 3.41 8.24
N PRO A 41 9.08 3.99 7.70
CA PRO A 41 9.71 3.51 6.50
C PRO A 41 10.49 2.20 6.74
N ILE A 42 10.17 1.16 5.97
CA ILE A 42 10.86 -0.14 6.03
C ILE A 42 11.98 -0.24 4.99
N PHE A 43 11.75 0.34 3.81
CA PHE A 43 12.69 0.32 2.71
C PHE A 43 13.20 1.74 2.48
N PRO A 44 14.53 1.98 2.54
CA PRO A 44 15.10 3.34 2.45
C PRO A 44 14.74 4.09 1.15
N ASP A 45 14.56 3.35 0.07
CA ASP A 45 14.27 3.80 -1.29
C ASP A 45 12.77 3.85 -1.61
N ALA A 46 11.89 3.36 -0.72
CA ALA A 46 10.45 3.51 -0.84
C ALA A 46 9.98 4.80 -0.14
N THR A 47 10.05 5.92 -0.86
CA THR A 47 9.80 7.27 -0.32
C THR A 47 8.32 7.56 -0.09
N TYR A 48 7.42 6.81 -0.72
CA TYR A 48 5.97 6.99 -0.61
C TYR A 48 5.26 5.66 -0.30
N ILE A 49 4.07 5.74 0.31
CA ILE A 49 3.19 4.57 0.47
C ILE A 49 2.83 4.02 -0.92
N ILE A 50 2.36 4.90 -1.81
CA ILE A 50 2.21 4.69 -3.25
C ILE A 50 2.91 5.86 -3.98
N ALA A 51 4.01 5.57 -4.67
CA ALA A 51 4.69 6.48 -5.58
C ALA A 51 4.07 6.36 -6.98
N ALA A 52 3.38 7.40 -7.44
CA ALA A 52 2.72 7.40 -8.76
C ALA A 52 3.76 7.19 -9.88
N GLY A 53 3.56 6.16 -10.69
CA GLY A 53 4.47 5.80 -11.79
C GLY A 53 5.73 5.01 -11.38
N ASP A 54 5.92 4.71 -10.08
CA ASP A 54 7.10 3.97 -9.60
C ASP A 54 6.72 2.92 -8.53
N PRO A 55 6.50 1.65 -8.93
CA PRO A 55 6.22 0.57 -8.01
C PRO A 55 7.35 0.30 -7.01
N GLN A 56 8.62 0.50 -7.40
CA GLN A 56 9.76 0.20 -6.52
C GLN A 56 9.95 1.26 -5.45
N ALA A 57 9.60 2.51 -5.75
CA ALA A 57 9.51 3.57 -4.74
C ALA A 57 8.23 3.50 -3.88
N SER A 58 7.32 2.53 -4.15
CA SER A 58 6.06 2.35 -3.42
C SER A 58 6.18 1.32 -2.30
N MET A 59 6.01 1.77 -1.06
CA MET A 59 6.09 0.89 0.11
C MET A 59 5.03 -0.21 0.08
N ALA A 60 3.78 0.10 -0.23
CA ALA A 60 2.70 -0.88 -0.22
C ALA A 60 2.97 -2.03 -1.22
N TYR A 61 3.43 -1.70 -2.43
CA TYR A 61 3.80 -2.68 -3.45
C TYR A 61 4.89 -3.63 -2.95
N ARG A 62 5.97 -3.09 -2.39
CA ARG A 62 7.08 -3.91 -1.86
C ARG A 62 6.66 -4.80 -0.70
N ARG A 63 5.76 -4.31 0.16
CA ARG A 63 5.18 -5.11 1.25
C ARG A 63 4.26 -6.21 0.73
N MET A 64 3.55 -5.99 -0.38
CA MET A 64 2.78 -7.05 -1.04
C MET A 64 3.70 -8.10 -1.69
N ASN A 65 4.89 -7.71 -2.16
CA ASN A 65 5.83 -8.56 -2.89
C ASN A 65 6.97 -9.17 -2.04
N THR A 66 6.75 -9.40 -0.74
CA THR A 66 7.73 -10.07 0.15
C THR A 66 7.03 -10.98 1.14
N THR A 67 7.63 -12.10 1.54
CA THR A 67 7.12 -13.01 2.57
C THR A 67 7.75 -12.80 3.95
N LEU A 68 8.72 -11.88 4.08
CA LEU A 68 9.35 -11.56 5.37
C LEU A 68 8.31 -11.03 6.36
N GLU A 69 8.14 -11.68 7.51
CA GLU A 69 7.02 -11.43 8.43
C GLU A 69 6.93 -9.98 8.92
N ASN A 70 8.07 -9.34 9.17
CA ASN A 70 8.14 -7.95 9.62
C ASN A 70 7.92 -6.92 8.49
N GLN A 71 7.86 -7.36 7.23
CA GLN A 71 7.73 -6.47 6.06
C GLN A 71 6.45 -6.72 5.27
N ARG A 72 5.97 -7.96 5.23
CA ARG A 72 4.86 -8.36 4.37
C ARG A 72 3.54 -7.66 4.72
N MET A 73 2.68 -7.53 3.72
CA MET A 73 1.28 -7.20 3.89
C MET A 73 0.39 -8.22 3.16
N PRO A 74 -0.72 -8.64 3.79
CA PRO A 74 -1.09 -8.41 5.18
C PRO A 74 -0.10 -9.01 6.19
N LEU A 75 0.00 -8.41 7.39
CA LEU A 75 0.90 -8.88 8.46
C LEU A 75 0.53 -10.28 8.96
N LEU A 76 -0.76 -10.62 8.96
CA LEU A 76 -1.28 -11.87 9.49
C LEU A 76 -1.94 -12.69 8.38
N GLY A 77 -1.89 -14.01 8.51
CA GLY A 77 -2.65 -14.93 7.65
C GLY A 77 -2.13 -15.11 6.22
N ARG A 78 -0.95 -14.58 5.87
CA ARG A 78 -0.38 -14.69 4.52
C ARG A 78 1.00 -15.36 4.55
N THR A 79 1.17 -16.48 3.84
CA THR A 79 2.46 -17.20 3.76
C THR A 79 3.07 -17.22 2.37
N THR A 80 2.28 -16.98 1.33
CA THR A 80 2.72 -16.92 -0.08
C THR A 80 2.53 -15.52 -0.64
N ILE A 81 3.14 -15.23 -1.80
CA ILE A 81 2.85 -14.02 -2.58
C ILE A 81 1.68 -14.34 -3.52
N HIS A 82 0.70 -13.45 -3.61
CA HIS A 82 -0.36 -13.53 -4.61
C HIS A 82 0.12 -12.78 -5.86
N GLU A 83 0.66 -13.53 -6.83
CA GLU A 83 1.36 -12.98 -7.98
C GLU A 83 0.47 -12.09 -8.84
N GLU A 84 -0.77 -12.52 -9.10
CA GLU A 84 -1.75 -11.76 -9.87
C GLU A 84 -2.13 -10.45 -9.18
N GLY A 85 -2.23 -10.47 -7.85
CA GLY A 85 -2.51 -9.26 -7.06
C GLY A 85 -1.35 -8.27 -7.06
N VAL A 86 -0.11 -8.76 -6.98
CA VAL A 86 1.09 -7.90 -7.10
C VAL A 86 1.18 -7.31 -8.50
N GLN A 87 0.92 -8.11 -9.55
CA GLN A 87 0.94 -7.64 -10.93
C GLN A 87 -0.13 -6.58 -11.19
N LEU A 88 -1.35 -6.77 -10.67
CA LEU A 88 -2.41 -5.75 -10.75
C LEU A 88 -2.00 -4.45 -10.06
N MET A 89 -1.35 -4.56 -8.90
CA MET A 89 -0.86 -3.42 -8.14
C MET A 89 0.22 -2.64 -8.90
N GLU A 90 1.16 -3.36 -9.52
CA GLU A 90 2.19 -2.79 -10.38
C GLU A 90 1.58 -2.02 -11.55
N GLN A 91 0.62 -2.64 -12.26
CA GLN A 91 -0.06 -2.01 -13.38
C GLN A 91 -0.83 -0.76 -12.94
N TRP A 92 -1.54 -0.82 -11.80
CA TRP A 92 -2.24 0.34 -11.28
C TRP A 92 -1.28 1.48 -10.96
N ILE A 93 -0.18 1.22 -10.25
CA ILE A 93 0.84 2.23 -9.91
C ILE A 93 1.44 2.86 -11.16
N ASN A 94 1.82 2.05 -12.15
CA ASN A 94 2.43 2.52 -13.39
C ASN A 94 1.50 3.42 -14.22
N ASN A 95 0.18 3.28 -14.06
CA ASN A 95 -0.82 4.11 -14.74
C ASN A 95 -1.22 5.36 -13.93
N LEU A 96 -0.65 5.57 -12.74
CA LEU A 96 -0.89 6.79 -11.97
C LEU A 96 -0.05 7.95 -12.51
N GLY A 97 -0.68 9.12 -12.61
CA GLY A 97 -0.01 10.38 -12.94
C GLY A 97 -0.75 11.59 -12.34
N PRO A 98 -0.08 12.74 -12.15
CA PRO A 98 1.36 12.96 -12.34
C PRO A 98 2.22 12.23 -11.27
N PRO A 99 3.56 12.14 -11.48
CA PRO A 99 4.52 11.65 -10.49
C PRO A 99 4.40 12.40 -9.16
N CYS A 100 4.82 11.75 -8.08
CA CYS A 100 4.86 12.40 -6.78
C CYS A 100 5.91 13.52 -6.73
N PRO A 101 5.67 14.58 -5.93
CA PRO A 101 6.62 15.69 -5.76
C PRO A 101 8.00 15.29 -5.21
#